data_AF-A0A8S2YTH9-F1
#
_entry.id   AF-A0A8S2YTH9-F1
#
_cell.length_a   1.000
_cell.length_b   1.000
_cell.length_c   1.000
_cell.angle_alpha   90.00
_cell.angle_beta   90.00
_cell.angle_gamma   90.00
#
_symmetry.space_group_name_H-M   'P 1'
#
loop_
_entity.id
_entity.type
_entity.pdbx_description
1 polymer ?
#
loop_
_entity_poly.entity_id
_entity_poly.type
_entity_poly.pdbx_seq_one_letter_code
_entity_poly.pdbx_strand_id
1 'polypeptide(L)' 'MRKSLPSNHPLLATTYNNIGLVHAEKCEYDKALENYESTLEIQLKSLPSNHSSLATTYNNIGSALKAK' A
#
# COMPACT_ATOMS: atom_id res chain seq x y z
N MET A 1 10.28 -19.90 17.38
CA MET A 1 9.59 -20.01 16.07
C MET A 1 9.40 -18.60 15.52
N ARG A 2 10.01 -18.26 14.36
CA ARG A 2 9.62 -17.03 13.64
C ARG A 2 8.25 -17.30 13.02
N LYS A 3 7.19 -16.69 13.55
CA LYS A 3 5.87 -16.69 12.92
C LYS A 3 6.01 -15.91 11.61
N SER A 4 6.09 -16.59 10.47
CA SER A 4 5.98 -15.92 9.18
C SER A 4 4.51 -15.56 8.98
N LEU A 5 4.25 -14.28 8.75
CA LEU A 5 2.91 -13.85 8.37
C LEU A 5 2.61 -14.39 6.96
N PRO A 6 1.37 -14.85 6.69
CA PRO A 6 0.93 -15.14 5.32
C PRO A 6 1.19 -13.94 4.41
N SER A 7 1.45 -14.19 3.12
CA SER A 7 1.74 -13.12 2.14
C SER A 7 0.62 -12.07 2.01
N ASN A 8 -0.61 -12.42 2.40
CA ASN A 8 -1.77 -11.54 2.39
C ASN A 8 -2.10 -10.97 3.78
N HIS A 9 -1.19 -11.02 4.75
CA HIS A 9 -1.47 -10.54 6.08
C HIS A 9 -1.65 -9.00 6.10
N PRO A 10 -2.70 -8.46 6.76
CA PRO A 10 -2.96 -7.01 6.76
C PRO A 10 -1.78 -6.13 7.22
N LEU A 11 -0.98 -6.60 8.18
CA LEU A 11 0.24 -5.91 8.62
C LEU A 11 1.28 -5.71 7.50
N LEU A 12 1.32 -6.62 6.53
CA LEU A 12 2.20 -6.52 5.38
C LEU A 12 1.75 -5.37 4.46
N ALA A 13 0.44 -5.23 4.24
CA ALA A 13 -0.14 -4.08 3.53
C ALA A 13 0.18 -2.75 4.24
N THR A 14 0.04 -2.68 5.57
CA THR A 14 0.42 -1.47 6.33
C THR A 14 1.89 -1.12 6.15
N THR A 15 2.76 -2.13 6.13
CA THR A 15 4.21 -1.93 5.96
C THR A 15 4.52 -1.35 4.58
N TYR A 16 3.99 -1.95 3.51
CA TYR A 16 4.17 -1.43 2.16
C TYR A 16 3.60 -0.03 1.99
N ASN A 17 2.43 0.25 2.56
CA ASN A 17 1.83 1.59 2.51
C ASN A 17 2.76 2.65 3.13
N ASN A 18 3.38 2.34 4.27
CA ASN A 18 4.29 3.26 4.93
C ASN A 18 5.59 3.48 4.15
N ILE A 19 6.12 2.43 3.51
CA ILE A 19 7.27 2.56 2.62
C ILE A 19 6.91 3.43 1.40
N GLY A 20 5.72 3.23 0.85
CA GLY A 20 5.18 4.06 -0.24
C GLY A 20 5.08 5.54 0.14
N LEU A 21 4.60 5.84 1.36
CA LEU A 21 4.54 7.21 1.89
C LEU A 21 5.93 7.84 2.00
N VAL A 22 6.92 7.13 2.53
CA VAL A 22 8.29 7.62 2.61
C VAL A 22 8.86 7.91 1.22
N HIS A 23 8.61 7.06 0.22
CA HIS A 23 9.04 7.33 -1.14
C HIS A 23 8.32 8.55 -1.76
N ALA A 24 7.02 8.72 -1.50
CA ALA A 24 6.28 9.89 -1.94
C ALA A 24 6.83 11.18 -1.32
N GLU A 25 7.16 11.18 -0.03
CA GLU A 25 7.81 12.32 0.66
C GLU A 25 9.19 12.65 0.10
N LYS A 26 9.89 11.64 -0.45
CA LYS A 26 11.19 11.83 -1.15
C LYS A 26 11.04 12.20 -2.63
N CYS A 27 9.83 12.45 -3.12
CA CYS A 27 9.51 12.65 -4.54
C CYS A 27 9.88 11.45 -5.44
N GLU A 28 10.07 10.26 -4.85
CA GLU A 28 10.37 9.01 -5.56
C GLU A 28 9.07 8.30 -5.97
N TYR A 29 8.24 8.98 -6.76
CA TYR A 29 6.85 8.57 -7.00
C TYR A 29 6.69 7.20 -7.65
N ASP A 30 7.62 6.77 -8.52
CA ASP A 30 7.58 5.43 -9.12
C ASP A 30 7.66 4.32 -8.07
N LYS A 31 8.57 4.46 -7.10
CA LYS A 31 8.70 3.51 -5.98
C LYS A 31 7.52 3.61 -5.02
N ALA A 32 6.97 4.82 -4.84
CA ALA A 32 5.75 4.99 -4.05
C ALA A 32 4.59 4.20 -4.64
N LEU A 33 4.40 4.29 -5.96
CA LEU A 33 3.36 3.56 -6.69
C LEU A 33 3.53 2.05 -6.58
N GLU A 34 4.74 1.52 -6.79
CA GLU A 34 5.03 0.09 -6.64
C GLU A 34 4.63 -0.45 -5.25
N ASN A 35 4.92 0.33 -4.20
CA ASN A 35 4.56 -0.04 -2.83
C ASN A 35 3.05 0.08 -2.56
N TYR A 36 2.38 1.10 -3.11
CA TYR A 36 0.92 1.23 -2.98
C TYR A 36 0.17 0.15 -3.78
N GLU A 37 0.67 -0.27 -4.94
CA GLU A 37 0.12 -1.39 -5.72
C GLU A 37 0.27 -2.71 -4.95
N SER A 38 1.44 -2.96 -4.36
CA SER A 38 1.67 -4.12 -3.48
C SER A 38 0.73 -4.12 -2.27
N THR A 39 0.49 -2.94 -1.68
CA THR A 39 -0.50 -2.74 -0.60
C THR A 39 -1.91 -3.12 -1.08
N LEU A 40 -2.30 -2.62 -2.25
CA LEU A 40 -3.62 -2.84 -2.81
C LEU A 40 -3.87 -4.32 -3.12
N GLU A 41 -2.88 -5.03 -3.68
CA GLU A 41 -2.98 -6.47 -3.97
C GLU A 41 -3.28 -7.28 -2.70
N ILE A 42 -2.60 -6.97 -1.59
CA ILE A 42 -2.81 -7.64 -0.31
C ILE A 42 -4.19 -7.30 0.25
N GLN A 43 -4.60 -6.04 0.22
CA GLN A 43 -5.91 -5.59 0.71
C GLN A 43 -7.05 -6.25 -0.08
N LEU A 44 -6.96 -6.33 -1.40
CA LEU A 44 -7.98 -6.97 -2.24
C LEU A 44 -8.13 -8.48 -1.96
N LYS A 45 -7.06 -9.16 -1.53
CA LYS A 45 -7.10 -10.58 -1.14
C LYS A 45 -7.58 -10.83 0.29
N SER A 46 -7.53 -9.82 1.15
CA SER A 46 -7.74 -9.99 2.60
C SER A 46 -8.94 -9.23 3.17
N LEU A 47 -9.47 -8.24 2.45
CA LEU A 47 -10.52 -7.35 2.92
C LEU A 47 -11.74 -7.37 1.98
N PRO A 48 -12.95 -7.11 2.51
CA PRO A 48 -14.12 -6.81 1.69
C PRO A 48 -13.89 -5.58 0.80
N SER A 49 -14.57 -5.53 -0.35
CA SER A 49 -14.44 -4.45 -1.34
C SER A 49 -14.85 -3.05 -0.83
N ASN A 50 -15.61 -2.97 0.27
CA ASN A 50 -16.03 -1.72 0.90
C ASN A 50 -15.18 -1.31 2.10
N HIS A 51 -14.05 -1.99 2.36
CA HIS A 51 -13.19 -1.66 3.48
C HIS A 51 -12.49 -0.31 3.28
N SER A 52 -12.51 0.55 4.30
CA SER A 52 -11.98 1.93 4.22
C SER A 52 -10.50 2.00 3.84
N SER A 53 -9.70 1.00 4.22
CA SER A 53 -8.27 0.94 3.84
C SER A 53 -8.04 0.94 2.32
N LEU A 54 -8.97 0.40 1.52
CA LEU A 54 -8.86 0.46 0.06
C LEU A 54 -8.93 1.92 -0.43
N ALA A 55 -9.86 2.71 0.12
CA ALA A 55 -10.00 4.12 -0.22
C ALA A 55 -8.74 4.92 0.14
N THR A 56 -8.10 4.63 1.28
CA THR A 56 -6.83 5.25 1.65
C THR A 56 -5.74 4.93 0.62
N THR A 57 -5.58 3.67 0.23
CA THR A 57 -4.57 3.26 -0.75
C THR A 57 -4.82 3.92 -2.11
N TYR A 58 -6.07 3.95 -2.58
CA TYR A 58 -6.42 4.65 -3.83
C TYR A 58 -6.13 6.15 -3.79
N ASN A 59 -6.40 6.82 -2.67
CA ASN A 59 -6.08 8.24 -2.50
C ASN A 59 -4.57 8.49 -2.53
N ASN A 60 -3.78 7.60 -1.93
CA ASN A 60 -2.32 7.69 -1.95
C ASN A 60 -1.76 7.51 -3.37
N ILE A 61 -2.30 6.54 -4.13
CA ILE A 61 -1.97 6.34 -5.55
C ILE A 61 -2.31 7.58 -6.37
N GLY A 62 -3.52 8.11 -6.23
CA GLY A 62 -3.95 9.32 -6.94
C GLY A 62 -3.08 10.53 -6.60
N SER A 63 -2.68 10.68 -5.34
CA SER A 63 -1.80 11.76 -4.89
C SER A 63 -0.39 11.63 -5.49
N ALA A 64 0.17 10.42 -5.53
CA ALA A 64 1.47 10.15 -6.14
C ALA A 64 1.44 10.40 -7.66
N LEU A 65 0.39 9.95 -8.37
CA LEU A 65 0.23 10.20 -9.81
C LEU A 65 0.05 11.69 -10.13
N LYS A 66 -0.61 12.45 -9.26
CA LYS A 66 -0.77 13.90 -9.44
C LYS A 66 0.54 14.67 -9.25
N ALA A 67 1.42 14.16 -8.39
CA ALA A 67 2.67 14.82 -8.01
C ALA A 67 3.87 14.41 -8.88
N LYS A 68 3.76 13.30 -9.62
CA LYS A 68 4.71 12.82 -10.62
C LYS A 68 4.72 13.70 -11.87
#